data_AF-A0A2A4TE45-F1
#
_entry.id   AF-A0A2A4TE45-F1
#
_cell.length_a   1.000
_cell.length_b   1.000
_cell.length_c   1.000
_cell.angle_alpha   90.00
_cell.angle_beta   90.00
_cell.angle_gamma   90.00
#
_symmetry.space_group_name_H-M   'P 1'
#
loop_
_entity.id
_entity.type
_entity.pdbx_description
1 polymer ?
#
loop_
_entity_poly.entity_id
_entity_poly.type
_entity_poly.pdbx_seq_one_letter_code
_entity_poly.pdbx_strand_id
1 'polypeptide(L)' 'MFLLGQAAPLGVQISPEVAEERLAIVGETFEGRVLHVVFTMREGKVRPVSARPAHKKEKEVYEAFKREISKRI' A
#
# COMPACT_ATOMS: atom_id res chain seq x y z
N MET A 1 3.87 6.74 8.59
CA MET A 1 4.56 7.14 7.34
C MET A 1 5.42 5.96 6.91
N PHE A 2 5.42 5.62 5.61
CA PHE A 2 6.17 4.49 5.04
C PHE A 2 7.62 4.89 4.77
N LEU A 3 8.56 3.93 4.75
CA LEU A 3 9.85 4.18 4.11
C LEU A 3 9.63 4.44 2.62
N LEU A 4 10.19 5.55 2.12
CA LEU A 4 10.12 5.91 0.70
C LEU A 4 10.72 4.79 -0.16
N GLY A 5 10.03 4.42 -1.23
CA GLY A 5 10.46 3.37 -2.17
C GLY A 5 10.22 1.94 -1.70
N GLN A 6 9.58 1.72 -0.55
CA GLN A 6 9.39 0.39 0.05
C GLN A 6 7.91 0.00 0.23
N ALA A 7 7.00 0.50 -0.61
CA ALA A 7 5.61 0.06 -0.61
C ALA A 7 5.32 -0.77 -1.88
N ALA A 8 4.64 -1.90 -1.72
CA ALA A 8 4.20 -2.73 -2.81
C ALA A 8 2.82 -2.25 -3.30
N PRO A 9 2.61 -2.11 -4.62
CA PRO A 9 1.29 -1.82 -5.17
C PRO A 9 0.37 -3.04 -5.00
N LEU A 10 -0.86 -2.80 -4.51
CA LEU A 10 -1.93 -3.81 -4.49
C LEU A 10 -2.93 -3.64 -5.64
N GLY A 11 -2.91 -2.49 -6.32
CA GLY A 11 -3.77 -2.18 -7.47
C GLY A 11 -5.00 -1.34 -7.10
N VAL A 12 -6.06 -1.48 -7.90
CA VAL A 12 -7.32 -0.72 -7.74
C VAL A 12 -8.24 -1.42 -6.74
N GLN A 13 -8.82 -0.66 -5.81
CA GLN A 13 -9.89 -1.16 -4.95
C GLN A 13 -11.21 -1.22 -5.74
N ILE A 14 -11.69 -2.44 -6.00
CA ILE A 14 -12.95 -2.69 -6.72
C ILE A 14 -14.19 -2.73 -5.83
N SER A 15 -14.02 -2.83 -4.51
CA SER A 15 -15.13 -2.95 -3.55
C SER A 15 -14.88 -2.15 -2.28
N PRO A 16 -15.90 -1.41 -1.77
CA PRO A 16 -17.21 -1.19 -2.40
C PRO A 16 -17.08 -0.35 -3.68
N GLU A 17 -18.08 -0.43 -4.56
CA GLU A 17 -18.12 0.41 -5.76
C GLU A 17 -18.26 1.87 -5.37
N VAL A 18 -17.40 2.72 -5.93
CA VAL A 18 -17.34 4.15 -5.66
C VAL A 18 -17.05 4.90 -6.96
N ALA A 19 -17.54 6.14 -7.07
CA ALA A 19 -17.37 6.95 -8.27
C ALA A 19 -15.90 7.39 -8.53
N GLU A 20 -15.07 7.40 -7.48
CA GLU A 20 -13.68 7.84 -7.55
C GLU A 20 -12.74 6.63 -7.51
N GLU A 21 -11.75 6.60 -8.41
CA GLU A 21 -10.74 5.54 -8.44
C GLU A 21 -9.93 5.54 -7.13
N ARG A 22 -9.85 4.36 -6.52
CA ARG A 22 -9.10 4.12 -5.30
C ARG A 22 -7.95 3.17 -5.57
N LEU A 23 -6.75 3.58 -5.18
CA LEU A 23 -5.54 2.79 -5.30
C LEU A 23 -5.14 2.28 -3.91
N ALA A 24 -4.56 1.09 -3.89
CA ALA A 24 -4.12 0.42 -2.68
C ALA A 24 -2.62 0.11 -2.74
N ILE A 25 -1.96 0.30 -1.60
CA ILE A 25 -0.58 -0.11 -1.35
C ILE A 25 -0.49 -0.87 -0.03
N VAL A 26 0.54 -1.70 0.07
CA VAL A 26 0.97 -2.29 1.34
C VAL A 26 2.43 -1.94 1.60
N GLY A 27 2.76 -1.58 2.82
CA GLY A 27 4.14 -1.23 3.17
C GLY A 27 4.40 -1.27 4.66
N GLU A 28 5.67 -1.17 5.02
CA GLU A 28 6.11 -1.09 6.40
C GLU A 28 6.28 0.37 6.83
N THR A 29 5.75 0.69 8.01
CA THR A 29 5.97 1.98 8.67
C THR A 29 7.32 2.03 9.36
N PHE A 30 7.77 3.22 9.75
CA PHE A 30 9.00 3.39 10.55
C PHE A 30 9.01 2.61 11.88
N GLU A 31 7.84 2.22 12.39
CA GLU A 31 7.69 1.45 13.62
C GLU A 31 7.59 -0.07 13.36
N GLY A 32 7.86 -0.53 12.13
CA GLY A 32 7.78 -1.94 11.74
C GLY A 32 6.36 -2.49 11.54
N ARG A 33 5.33 -1.63 11.62
CA ARG A 33 3.94 -2.05 11.35
C ARG A 33 3.70 -2.11 9.85
N VAL A 34 3.20 -3.24 9.35
CA VAL A 34 2.77 -3.38 7.95
C VAL A 34 1.33 -2.91 7.81
N LEU A 35 1.10 -1.88 6.99
CA LEU A 35 -0.21 -1.28 6.77
C LEU A 35 -0.66 -1.47 5.32
N HIS A 36 -1.94 -1.75 5.15
CA HIS A 36 -2.66 -1.55 3.90
C HIS A 36 -3.24 -0.14 3.92
N VAL A 37 -2.88 0.67 2.93
CA VAL A 37 -3.42 2.01 2.74
C VAL A 37 -4.14 2.10 1.41
N VAL A 38 -5.37 2.62 1.46
CA VAL A 38 -6.17 2.99 0.29
C VAL A 38 -6.21 4.51 0.18
N PHE A 39 -6.02 5.03 -1.02
CA PHE A 39 -6.02 6.47 -1.28
C PHE A 39 -6.62 6.79 -2.66
N THR A 40 -6.96 8.06 -2.85
CA THR A 40 -7.34 8.61 -4.16
C THR A 40 -6.38 9.72 -4.56
N MET A 41 -6.43 10.11 -5.83
CA MET A 41 -5.67 11.23 -6.38
C MET A 41 -6.62 12.39 -6.68
N ARG A 42 -6.40 13.55 -6.06
CA ARG A 42 -7.16 14.78 -6.33
C ARG A 42 -6.21 15.94 -6.52
N GLU A 43 -6.33 16.66 -7.65
CA GLU A 43 -5.48 17.83 -7.96
C GLU A 43 -3.97 17.53 -7.86
N GLY A 44 -3.56 16.33 -8.29
CA GLY A 44 -2.16 15.89 -8.20
C GLY A 44 -1.68 15.54 -6.79
N LYS A 45 -2.58 15.49 -5.79
CA LYS A 45 -2.27 15.15 -4.40
C LYS A 45 -2.87 13.80 -4.01
N VAL A 46 -2.14 13.09 -3.15
CA VAL A 46 -2.62 11.85 -2.52
C VAL A 46 -3.57 12.19 -1.36
N ARG A 47 -4.77 11.63 -1.39
CA ARG A 47 -5.73 11.70 -0.28
C ARG A 47 -5.95 10.31 0.32
N PRO A 48 -5.45 10.03 1.54
CA PRO A 48 -5.74 8.78 2.23
C PRO A 48 -7.25 8.63 2.48
N VAL A 49 -7.78 7.45 2.17
CA VAL A 49 -9.16 7.06 2.45
C VAL A 49 -9.22 6.12 3.65
N SER A 50 -8.31 5.14 3.69
CA SER A 50 -8.25 4.14 4.76
C SER A 50 -6.81 3.72 5.02
N ALA A 51 -6.50 3.43 6.28
CA ALA A 51 -5.25 2.83 6.70
C ALA A 51 -5.56 1.80 7.78
N ARG A 52 -5.19 0.54 7.54
CA ARG A 52 -5.41 -0.55 8.50
C ARG A 52 -4.19 -1.47 8.57
N PRO A 53 -4.04 -2.25 9.65
CA PRO A 53 -3.11 -3.36 9.66
C PRO A 53 -3.32 -4.27 8.46
N ALA A 54 -2.23 -4.66 7.80
CA ALA A 54 -2.27 -5.63 6.72
C ALA A 54 -2.63 -7.02 7.26
N HIS A 55 -3.46 -7.76 6.54
CA HIS A 55 -3.75 -9.16 6.85
C HIS A 55 -2.64 -10.08 6.35
N LYS A 56 -2.67 -11.35 6.75
CA LYS A 56 -1.62 -12.35 6.47
C LYS A 56 -1.20 -12.39 4.99
N LYS A 57 -2.17 -12.49 4.07
CA LYS A 57 -1.89 -12.53 2.61
C LYS A 57 -1.23 -11.24 2.11
N GLU A 58 -1.65 -10.08 2.59
CA GLU A 58 -1.07 -8.79 2.20
C GLU A 58 0.36 -8.64 2.72
N LYS A 59 0.63 -9.15 3.93
CA LYS A 59 2.00 -9.23 4.47
C LYS A 59 2.87 -10.16 3.62
N GLU A 60 2.38 -11.32 3.22
CA GLU A 60 3.13 -12.25 2.35
C GLU A 60 3.49 -11.61 1.00
N VAL A 61 2.56 -10.88 0.38
CA VAL A 61 2.79 -10.10 -0.85
C VAL A 61 3.89 -9.06 -0.62
N TYR A 62 3.79 -8.31 0.49
CA TYR A 62 4.79 -7.31 0.85
C TYR A 62 6.18 -7.90 1.04
N GLU A 63 6.30 -9.01 1.78
CA GLU A 63 7.58 -9.69 2.01
C GLU A 63 8.20 -10.23 0.72
N ALA A 64 7.39 -10.78 -0.18
CA ALA A 64 7.86 -11.23 -1.50
C ALA A 64 8.41 -10.04 -2.31
N PHE A 65 7.69 -8.92 -2.32
CA PHE A 65 8.10 -7.70 -3.01
C PHE A 65 9.37 -7.08 -2.40
N LYS A 66 9.47 -7.04 -1.07
CA LYS A 66 10.63 -6.53 -0.33
C LYS A 66 11.89 -7.34 -0.65
N ARG A 67 11.77 -8.67 -0.76
CA ARG A 67 12.88 -9.54 -1.20
C ARG A 67 13.30 -9.25 -2.63
N GLU A 68 12.37 -8.91 -3.52
CA GLU A 68 12.70 -8.57 -4.91
C GLU A 68 13.42 -7.24 -5.02
N ILE A 69 12.95 -6.19 -4.32
CA ILE A 69 13.65 -4.90 -4.26
C ILE A 69 15.05 -5.07 -3.68
N SER A 70 15.20 -5.81 -2.58
CA SER A 70 16.49 -6.02 -1.93
C SER A 70 17.51 -6.76 -2.80
N LYS A 71 17.08 -7.49 -3.84
CA LYS A 71 17.98 -8.15 -4.81
C LYS A 71 18.50 -7.21 -5.89
N ARG A 72 17.85 -6.05 -6.07
CA ARG A 72 18.16 -5.09 -7.14
C ARG A 72 19.12 -3.98 -6.69
N ILE A 73 19.47 -3.96 -5.39
CA ILE A 73 20.43 -3.04 -4.75
C ILE A 73 21.69 -3.86 -4.45
#